data_AF-A0A3C1F046-F1
#
_entry.id   AF-A0A3C1F046-F1
#
_cell.length_a   1.000
_cell.length_b   1.000
_cell.length_c   1.000
_cell.angle_alpha   90.00
_cell.angle_beta   90.00
_cell.angle_gamma   90.00
#
_symmetry.space_group_name_H-M   'P 1'
#
loop_
_entity.id
_entity.type
_entity.pdbx_description
1 polymer ?
#
loop_
_entity_poly.entity_id
_entity_poly.type
_entity_poly.pdbx_seq_one_letter_code
_entity_poly.pdbx_strand_id
1 'polypeptide(L)'
;MKKWNIKSFDDSTIEEICRKTGYSKIFASILAQRGFKTLREIKNFITPKISHLYNPFLFNDMEKAVDRIRKAIDNKEKILIYGDRDVDGITSTNIAYSYLRELNADVLWYIPTDEGYGLHNEFIKNYHEKGVKLLITVDCGISAKQEVEYAKSLGIDVIITDHHEPPEEIPNAIAIIDPKCQNEKYPFKELAGCGVVFKLFRAIAFSYSEYYNKDMVIFDVETTGLSPITDEIVEIGAIKIRNLVEKERFSTLVKPRFPIPQNVTAIHGITNEDCKNAPDISEVIEKFLDFSGDSIFIAHNSDFDMAFINCAAAKVKRQIKNEIIDTLKMSRSLFKFESHALSALINEFDIETEKHHRALSDAEATMKIFERFVLVKEKKQKDFIEDYLYLVALGTIADIVPLISENRIFVKYGLQMFYNSKKPGIRTILDTFQIDKKSFTAKKISWSIVPVLNAAGRCGKVDLSVNLLMA
;
A
#
# COMPACT_ATOMS: atom_id res chain seq x y z
N MET A 1 -4.27 -23.93 -38.36
CA MET A 1 -5.70 -23.65 -38.03
C MET A 1 -5.77 -22.92 -36.70
N LYS A 2 -6.53 -21.82 -36.61
CA LYS A 2 -6.86 -21.19 -35.32
C LYS A 2 -7.89 -22.07 -34.60
N LYS A 3 -7.62 -22.49 -33.36
CA LYS A 3 -8.60 -23.20 -32.53
C LYS A 3 -9.43 -22.17 -31.77
N TRP A 4 -10.75 -22.20 -31.95
CA TRP A 4 -11.68 -21.38 -31.18
C TRP A 4 -12.07 -22.16 -29.92
N ASN A 5 -11.87 -21.56 -28.75
CA ASN A 5 -12.23 -22.18 -27.48
C ASN A 5 -13.25 -21.29 -26.76
N ILE A 6 -14.47 -21.79 -26.61
CA ILE A 6 -15.50 -21.14 -25.81
C ILE A 6 -15.32 -21.64 -24.38
N LYS A 7 -14.90 -20.75 -23.48
CA LYS A 7 -14.78 -21.09 -22.06
C LYS A 7 -16.17 -21.33 -21.47
N SER A 8 -16.38 -22.48 -20.84
CA SER A 8 -17.55 -22.73 -19.99
C SER A 8 -17.41 -21.97 -18.67
N PHE A 9 -18.53 -21.55 -18.10
CA PHE A 9 -18.58 -20.85 -16.83
C PHE A 9 -19.87 -21.24 -16.09
N ASP A 10 -19.88 -21.00 -14.80
CA ASP A 10 -21.04 -21.24 -13.95
C ASP A 10 -22.11 -20.15 -14.19
N ASP A 11 -23.28 -20.58 -14.66
CA ASP A 11 -24.43 -19.69 -14.89
C ASP A 11 -24.89 -19.01 -13.59
N SER A 12 -24.70 -19.65 -12.43
CA SER A 12 -25.14 -19.10 -11.14
C SER A 12 -24.39 -17.80 -10.79
N THR A 13 -23.08 -17.77 -11.04
CA THR A 13 -22.23 -16.58 -10.88
C THR A 13 -22.71 -15.44 -11.79
N ILE A 14 -23.11 -15.73 -13.02
CA ILE A 14 -23.59 -14.71 -13.96
C ILE A 14 -24.93 -14.15 -13.55
N GLU A 15 -25.87 -15.01 -13.17
CA GLU A 15 -27.19 -14.60 -12.68
C GLU A 15 -27.05 -13.74 -11.43
N GLU A 16 -26.12 -14.09 -10.53
CA GLU A 16 -25.81 -13.29 -9.36
C GLU A 16 -25.29 -11.89 -9.74
N ILE A 17 -24.30 -11.81 -10.64
CA ILE A 17 -23.77 -10.53 -11.13
C ILE A 17 -24.90 -9.71 -11.75
N CYS A 18 -25.68 -10.28 -12.67
CA CYS A 18 -26.77 -9.58 -13.35
C CYS A 18 -27.79 -9.01 -12.35
N ARG A 19 -28.24 -9.85 -11.39
CA ARG A 19 -29.22 -9.46 -10.37
C ARG A 19 -28.73 -8.32 -9.49
N LYS A 20 -27.44 -8.33 -9.11
CA LYS A 20 -26.87 -7.39 -8.15
C LYS A 20 -26.32 -6.11 -8.77
N THR A 21 -25.92 -6.13 -10.05
CA THR A 21 -25.36 -4.93 -10.72
C THR A 21 -26.27 -4.33 -11.78
N GLY A 22 -27.30 -5.06 -12.24
CA GLY A 22 -28.13 -4.68 -13.38
C GLY A 22 -27.41 -4.80 -14.74
N TYR A 23 -26.22 -5.41 -14.78
CA TYR A 23 -25.49 -5.62 -16.02
C TYR A 23 -26.17 -6.66 -16.91
N SER A 24 -26.01 -6.50 -18.23
CA SER A 24 -26.52 -7.47 -19.19
C SER A 24 -25.81 -8.82 -19.04
N LYS A 25 -26.51 -9.92 -19.37
CA LYS A 25 -25.96 -11.29 -19.33
C LYS A 25 -24.66 -11.42 -20.13
N ILE A 26 -24.54 -10.71 -21.25
CA ILE A 26 -23.33 -10.68 -22.08
C ILE A 26 -22.16 -10.01 -21.33
N PHE A 27 -22.41 -8.89 -20.65
CA PHE A 27 -21.34 -8.20 -19.93
C PHE A 27 -20.90 -9.00 -18.69
N ALA A 28 -21.87 -9.54 -17.93
CA ALA A 28 -21.60 -10.41 -16.79
C ALA A 28 -20.82 -11.67 -17.19
N SER A 29 -21.15 -12.29 -18.34
CA SER A 29 -20.41 -13.47 -18.82
C SER A 29 -18.96 -13.15 -19.18
N ILE A 30 -18.69 -11.97 -19.76
CA ILE A 30 -17.32 -11.51 -20.04
C ILE A 30 -16.54 -11.30 -18.74
N LEU A 31 -17.16 -10.72 -17.71
CA LEU A 31 -16.52 -10.52 -16.40
C LEU A 31 -16.19 -11.87 -15.74
N ALA A 32 -17.15 -12.80 -15.69
CA ALA A 32 -16.94 -14.14 -15.15
C ALA A 32 -15.80 -14.88 -15.90
N GLN A 33 -15.77 -14.81 -17.24
CA GLN A 33 -14.70 -15.41 -18.05
C GLN A 33 -13.31 -14.80 -17.85
N ARG A 34 -13.24 -13.57 -17.34
CA ARG A 34 -12.01 -12.89 -16.95
C ARG A 34 -11.59 -13.19 -15.50
N GLY A 35 -12.34 -14.02 -14.79
CA GLY A 35 -12.01 -14.48 -13.45
C GLY A 35 -12.60 -13.63 -12.32
N PHE A 36 -13.47 -12.65 -12.62
CA PHE A 36 -14.18 -11.89 -11.60
C PHE A 36 -15.30 -12.75 -10.99
N LYS A 37 -15.21 -13.03 -9.70
CA LYS A 37 -16.12 -13.91 -8.97
C LYS A 37 -17.02 -13.15 -8.01
N THR A 38 -16.58 -12.00 -7.51
CA THR A 38 -17.34 -11.23 -6.52
C THR A 38 -17.77 -9.86 -7.05
N LEU A 39 -18.88 -9.34 -6.52
CA LEU A 39 -19.33 -7.98 -6.83
C LEU A 39 -18.28 -6.93 -6.51
N ARG A 40 -17.50 -7.15 -5.43
CA ARG A 40 -16.48 -6.20 -5.01
C ARG A 40 -15.31 -6.20 -5.97
N GLU A 41 -14.84 -7.36 -6.43
CA GLU A 41 -13.82 -7.43 -7.47
C GLU A 41 -14.29 -6.70 -8.75
N ILE A 42 -15.55 -6.88 -9.13
CA ILE A 42 -16.16 -6.15 -10.26
C ILE A 42 -16.21 -4.65 -9.99
N LYS A 43 -16.69 -4.21 -8.82
CA LYS A 43 -16.75 -2.79 -8.45
C LYS A 43 -15.35 -2.16 -8.42
N ASN A 44 -14.38 -2.82 -7.82
CA ASN A 44 -12.98 -2.38 -7.76
C ASN A 44 -12.36 -2.31 -9.15
N PHE A 45 -12.73 -3.22 -10.06
CA PHE A 45 -12.30 -3.16 -11.44
C PHE A 45 -13.02 -2.05 -12.22
N ILE A 46 -14.33 -1.86 -12.13
CA ILE A 46 -15.03 -0.84 -12.92
C ILE A 46 -14.75 0.57 -12.39
N THR A 47 -14.79 0.73 -11.07
CA THR A 47 -14.59 2.00 -10.35
C THR A 47 -13.46 1.89 -9.33
N PRO A 48 -12.19 1.71 -9.78
CA PRO A 48 -11.06 1.70 -8.86
C PRO A 48 -10.90 3.07 -8.20
N LYS A 49 -10.48 3.06 -6.92
CA LYS A 49 -10.19 4.24 -6.09
C LYS A 49 -8.71 4.21 -5.67
N ILE A 50 -8.11 5.38 -5.42
CA ILE A 50 -6.72 5.48 -4.88
C ILE A 50 -6.64 4.80 -3.50
N SER A 51 -7.71 4.83 -2.71
CA SER A 51 -7.83 4.10 -1.44
C SER A 51 -7.73 2.58 -1.59
N HIS A 52 -7.79 2.02 -2.80
CA HIS A 52 -7.62 0.57 -3.00
C HIS A 52 -6.16 0.17 -3.19
N LEU A 53 -5.22 1.12 -3.21
CA LEU A 53 -3.79 0.80 -3.24
C LEU A 53 -3.39 0.07 -1.96
N TYR A 54 -2.63 -1.01 -2.11
CA TYR A 54 -2.10 -1.75 -0.98
C TYR A 54 -1.06 -0.93 -0.21
N ASN A 55 -0.90 -1.24 1.07
CA ASN A 55 0.14 -0.71 1.93
C ASN A 55 1.53 -1.15 1.41
N PRO A 56 2.47 -0.23 1.13
CA PRO A 56 3.81 -0.60 0.69
C PRO A 56 4.59 -1.44 1.71
N PHE A 57 4.30 -1.33 3.01
CA PHE A 57 4.98 -2.13 4.05
C PHE A 57 4.55 -3.60 4.08
N LEU A 58 3.66 -4.03 3.19
CA LEU A 58 3.40 -5.44 2.93
C LEU A 58 4.56 -6.12 2.18
N PHE A 59 5.47 -5.36 1.57
CA PHE A 59 6.76 -5.89 1.11
C PHE A 59 7.66 -6.18 2.32
N ASN A 60 8.25 -7.38 2.36
CA ASN A 60 9.01 -7.85 3.52
C ASN A 60 10.18 -6.92 3.91
N ASP A 61 10.90 -6.37 2.92
CA ASP A 61 12.09 -5.54 3.16
C ASP A 61 11.81 -4.02 3.06
N MET A 62 10.54 -3.59 2.95
CA MET A 62 10.20 -2.18 2.78
C MET A 62 10.69 -1.31 3.94
N GLU A 63 10.49 -1.75 5.19
CA GLU A 63 10.94 -1.01 6.38
C GLU A 63 12.47 -0.80 6.35
N LYS A 64 13.24 -1.85 6.02
CA LYS A 64 14.70 -1.79 5.89
C LYS A 64 15.15 -0.84 4.78
N ALA A 65 14.51 -0.90 3.62
CA ALA A 65 14.83 -0.02 2.49
C ALA A 65 14.59 1.44 2.85
N VAL A 66 13.43 1.75 3.44
CA VAL A 66 13.06 3.11 3.88
C VAL A 66 14.05 3.62 4.93
N ASP A 67 14.34 2.84 5.98
CA ASP A 67 15.29 3.23 7.03
C ASP A 67 16.69 3.51 6.46
N ARG A 68 17.16 2.67 5.53
CA ARG A 68 18.47 2.84 4.90
C ARG A 68 18.55 4.09 4.02
N ILE A 69 17.49 4.37 3.25
CA ILE A 69 17.42 5.56 2.39
C ILE A 69 17.36 6.82 3.24
N ARG A 70 16.54 6.83 4.29
CA ARG A 70 16.49 7.95 5.24
C ARG A 70 17.84 8.21 5.88
N LYS A 71 18.52 7.17 6.35
CA LYS A 71 19.88 7.28 6.90
C LYS A 71 20.84 7.91 5.88
N ALA A 72 20.75 7.55 4.60
CA ALA A 72 21.57 8.18 3.56
C ALA A 72 21.27 9.69 3.44
N ILE A 73 19.99 10.06 3.44
CA ILE A 73 19.55 11.47 3.33
C ILE A 73 20.01 12.28 4.55
N ASP A 74 19.86 11.74 5.75
CA ASP A 74 20.20 12.40 7.01
C ASP A 74 21.72 12.57 7.16
N ASN A 75 22.49 11.55 6.75
CA ASN A 75 23.96 11.57 6.77
C ASN A 75 24.58 12.29 5.57
N LYS A 76 23.78 12.79 4.62
CA LYS A 76 24.27 13.36 3.35
C LYS A 76 25.19 12.41 2.59
N GLU A 77 24.90 11.11 2.66
CA GLU A 77 25.55 10.10 1.86
C GLU A 77 25.14 10.26 0.39
N LYS A 78 26.09 10.01 -0.51
CA LYS A 78 25.83 10.05 -1.94
C LYS A 78 25.10 8.78 -2.39
N ILE A 79 23.93 8.97 -2.98
CA ILE A 79 23.03 7.93 -3.48
C ILE A 79 23.15 7.85 -5.00
N LEU A 80 23.21 6.64 -5.55
CA LEU A 80 23.10 6.40 -6.99
C LEU A 80 21.80 5.66 -7.29
N ILE A 81 20.98 6.22 -8.18
CA ILE A 81 19.87 5.52 -8.83
C ILE A 81 20.40 4.87 -10.12
N TYR A 82 20.23 3.56 -10.26
CA TYR A 82 20.62 2.81 -11.44
C TYR A 82 19.38 2.23 -12.11
N GLY A 83 19.01 2.73 -13.29
CA GLY A 83 17.78 2.33 -13.99
C GLY A 83 18.02 1.51 -15.25
N ASP A 84 16.92 1.11 -15.89
CA ASP A 84 16.92 0.53 -17.23
C ASP A 84 16.56 1.55 -18.33
N ARG A 85 16.91 1.21 -19.57
CA ARG A 85 16.89 2.07 -20.76
C ARG A 85 15.53 2.21 -21.43
N ASP A 86 14.56 1.40 -21.03
CA ASP A 86 13.21 1.49 -21.56
C ASP A 86 12.35 2.48 -20.74
N VAL A 87 11.11 2.70 -21.17
CA VAL A 87 10.24 3.68 -20.53
C VAL A 87 9.91 3.32 -19.08
N ASP A 88 9.87 2.04 -18.71
CA ASP A 88 9.61 1.65 -17.33
C ASP A 88 10.81 2.03 -16.45
N GLY A 89 12.03 1.68 -16.86
CA GLY A 89 13.27 2.07 -16.20
C GLY A 89 13.52 3.58 -16.17
N ILE A 90 13.18 4.30 -17.25
CA ILE A 90 13.28 5.76 -17.33
C ILE A 90 12.31 6.43 -16.36
N THR A 91 11.04 5.99 -16.33
CA THR A 91 10.03 6.58 -15.43
C THR A 91 10.34 6.25 -13.97
N SER A 92 10.79 5.04 -13.69
CA SER A 92 11.34 4.60 -12.41
C SER A 92 12.49 5.49 -11.93
N THR A 93 13.49 5.72 -12.78
CA THR A 93 14.63 6.58 -12.49
C THR A 93 14.18 8.00 -12.16
N ASN A 94 13.23 8.53 -12.94
CA ASN A 94 12.71 9.88 -12.74
C ASN A 94 11.97 10.03 -11.40
N ILE A 95 11.10 9.08 -11.04
CA ILE A 95 10.41 9.08 -9.74
C ILE A 95 11.42 9.08 -8.60
N ALA A 96 12.37 8.14 -8.62
CA ALA A 96 13.36 7.98 -7.57
C ALA A 96 14.27 9.20 -7.42
N TYR A 97 14.87 9.65 -8.53
CA TYR A 97 15.78 10.78 -8.53
C TYR A 97 15.10 12.08 -8.11
N SER A 98 13.97 12.41 -8.73
CA SER A 98 13.28 13.69 -8.49
C SER A 98 12.80 13.80 -7.05
N TYR A 99 12.23 12.72 -6.49
CA TYR A 99 11.76 12.76 -5.10
C TYR A 99 12.91 12.83 -4.09
N LEU A 100 14.02 12.12 -4.31
CA LEU A 100 15.21 12.26 -3.47
C LEU A 100 15.81 13.68 -3.54
N ARG A 101 15.79 14.31 -4.72
CA ARG A 101 16.20 15.72 -4.88
C ARG A 101 15.30 16.66 -4.10
N GLU A 102 13.98 16.47 -4.12
CA GLU A 102 13.03 17.25 -3.31
C GLU A 102 13.29 17.11 -1.80
N LEU A 103 13.77 15.94 -1.37
CA LEU A 103 14.21 15.68 0.01
C LEU A 103 15.63 16.18 0.33
N ASN A 104 16.27 16.91 -0.60
CA ASN A 104 17.63 17.44 -0.47
C ASN A 104 18.70 16.35 -0.25
N ALA A 105 18.55 15.21 -0.90
CA ALA A 105 19.57 14.17 -0.96
C ALA A 105 20.70 14.53 -1.94
N ASP A 106 21.93 14.08 -1.65
CA ASP A 106 23.02 14.04 -2.64
C ASP A 106 22.81 12.80 -3.50
N VAL A 107 22.13 12.97 -4.63
CA VAL A 107 21.70 11.86 -5.49
C VAL A 107 22.19 12.07 -6.92
N LEU A 108 22.67 10.97 -7.51
CA LEU A 108 23.01 10.82 -8.92
C LEU A 108 22.09 9.77 -9.55
N TRP A 109 21.98 9.79 -10.87
CA TRP A 109 21.34 8.71 -11.61
C TRP A 109 22.22 8.24 -12.76
N TYR A 110 22.03 7.00 -13.17
CA TYR A 110 22.67 6.40 -14.33
C TYR A 110 21.73 5.38 -14.98
N ILE A 111 21.72 5.35 -16.31
CA ILE A 111 21.01 4.36 -17.11
C ILE A 111 22.00 3.86 -18.19
N PRO A 112 22.23 2.55 -18.33
CA PRO A 112 23.21 1.99 -19.27
C PRO A 112 22.76 2.18 -20.73
N THR A 113 23.72 2.40 -21.64
CA THR A 113 23.45 2.66 -23.06
C THR A 113 24.00 1.57 -23.97
N ASP A 114 25.32 1.36 -24.01
CA ASP A 114 25.98 0.50 -25.01
C ASP A 114 26.52 -0.81 -24.40
N GLU A 115 26.50 -0.92 -23.07
CA GLU A 115 27.24 -1.92 -22.30
C GLU A 115 26.46 -3.22 -22.03
N GLY A 116 25.21 -3.29 -22.47
CA GLY A 116 24.29 -4.39 -22.20
C GLY A 116 23.31 -4.12 -21.06
N TYR A 117 22.43 -5.08 -20.79
CA TYR A 117 21.42 -4.99 -19.73
C TYR A 117 22.02 -5.31 -18.36
N GLY A 118 21.50 -4.65 -17.32
CA GLY A 118 21.81 -4.95 -15.93
C GLY A 118 22.95 -4.12 -15.35
N LEU A 119 23.37 -4.50 -14.14
CA LEU A 119 24.43 -3.84 -13.39
C LEU A 119 25.80 -4.35 -13.85
N HIS A 120 26.84 -3.50 -13.81
CA HIS A 120 28.22 -3.92 -14.13
C HIS A 120 29.23 -3.41 -13.11
N ASN A 121 30.22 -4.26 -12.79
CA ASN A 121 31.25 -3.98 -11.79
C ASN A 121 32.09 -2.73 -12.10
N GLU A 122 32.39 -2.46 -13.37
CA GLU A 122 33.15 -1.27 -13.76
C GLU A 122 32.42 0.01 -13.35
N PHE A 123 31.10 0.07 -13.53
CA PHE A 123 30.31 1.22 -13.09
C PHE A 123 30.24 1.33 -11.58
N ILE A 124 30.03 0.22 -10.87
CA ILE A 124 30.04 0.19 -9.41
C ILE A 124 31.36 0.78 -8.88
N LYS A 125 32.50 0.35 -9.45
CA LYS A 125 33.82 0.87 -9.09
C LYS A 125 33.94 2.37 -9.39
N ASN A 126 33.55 2.81 -10.58
CA ASN A 126 33.61 4.22 -10.97
C ASN A 126 32.78 5.11 -10.04
N TYR A 127 31.62 4.63 -9.56
CA TYR A 127 30.77 5.37 -8.64
C TYR A 127 31.22 5.27 -7.18
N HIS A 128 31.84 4.16 -6.79
CA HIS A 128 32.56 4.06 -5.52
C HIS A 128 33.64 5.15 -5.42
N GLU A 129 34.44 5.34 -6.47
CA GLU A 129 35.48 6.38 -6.54
C GLU A 129 34.88 7.81 -6.48
N LYS A 130 33.62 7.99 -6.90
CA LYS A 130 32.85 9.24 -6.75
C LYS A 130 32.23 9.42 -5.36
N GLY A 131 32.46 8.49 -4.43
CA GLY A 131 32.00 8.53 -3.05
C GLY A 131 30.58 8.01 -2.83
N VAL A 132 29.99 7.27 -3.78
CA VAL A 132 28.67 6.64 -3.59
C VAL A 132 28.73 5.66 -2.42
N LYS A 133 27.71 5.71 -1.55
CA LYS A 133 27.54 4.82 -0.38
C LYS A 133 26.28 3.98 -0.45
N LEU A 134 25.30 4.41 -1.23
CA LEU A 134 24.05 3.70 -1.45
C LEU A 134 23.74 3.63 -2.94
N LEU A 135 23.56 2.42 -3.45
CA LEU A 135 23.08 2.12 -4.79
C LEU A 135 21.63 1.63 -4.69
N ILE A 136 20.72 2.22 -5.44
CA ILE A 136 19.34 1.80 -5.58
C ILE A 136 19.11 1.43 -7.03
N THR A 137 18.89 0.14 -7.32
CA THR A 137 18.50 -0.28 -8.67
C THR A 137 17.00 -0.12 -8.84
N VAL A 138 16.59 0.33 -10.02
CA VAL A 138 15.19 0.53 -10.37
C VAL A 138 14.90 -0.17 -11.67
N ASP A 139 13.86 -1.01 -11.66
CA ASP A 139 13.44 -1.83 -12.80
C ASP A 139 14.52 -2.81 -13.29
N CYS A 140 15.44 -3.18 -12.39
CA CYS A 140 16.50 -4.14 -12.66
C CYS A 140 17.17 -4.57 -11.37
N GLY A 141 18.04 -5.58 -11.49
CA GLY A 141 18.99 -5.96 -10.44
C GLY A 141 18.67 -7.27 -9.72
N ILE A 142 17.48 -7.86 -9.88
CA ILE A 142 17.13 -9.13 -9.19
C ILE A 142 18.00 -10.32 -9.62
N SER A 143 18.67 -10.22 -10.76
CA SER A 143 19.65 -11.21 -11.24
C SER A 143 21.12 -10.85 -10.98
N ALA A 144 21.40 -9.67 -10.43
CA ALA A 144 22.74 -9.09 -10.33
C ALA A 144 23.52 -9.55 -9.09
N LYS A 145 23.55 -10.87 -8.83
CA LYS A 145 24.12 -11.43 -7.59
C LYS A 145 25.60 -11.07 -7.42
N GLN A 146 26.39 -11.23 -8.48
CA GLN A 146 27.84 -11.00 -8.43
C GLN A 146 28.17 -9.53 -8.24
N GLU A 147 27.40 -8.66 -8.89
CA GLU A 147 27.56 -7.22 -8.84
C GLU A 147 27.19 -6.65 -7.47
N VAL A 148 26.14 -7.18 -6.85
CA VAL A 148 25.76 -6.79 -5.48
C VAL A 148 26.82 -7.20 -4.46
N GLU A 149 27.39 -8.41 -4.57
CA GLU A 149 28.51 -8.82 -3.72
C GLU A 149 29.76 -7.96 -3.97
N TYR A 150 30.03 -7.58 -5.21
CA TYR A 150 31.12 -6.67 -5.55
C TYR A 150 30.90 -5.27 -4.94
N ALA A 151 29.72 -4.69 -5.08
CA ALA A 151 29.35 -3.40 -4.47
C ALA A 151 29.55 -3.44 -2.94
N LYS A 152 29.09 -4.52 -2.31
CA LYS A 152 29.26 -4.75 -0.87
C LYS A 152 30.73 -4.83 -0.46
N SER A 153 31.58 -5.47 -1.25
CA SER A 153 33.03 -5.53 -1.01
C SER A 153 33.71 -4.15 -1.03
N LEU A 154 33.11 -3.19 -1.74
CA LEU A 154 33.53 -1.79 -1.79
C LEU A 154 32.85 -0.91 -0.73
N GLY A 155 32.02 -1.49 0.15
CA GLY A 155 31.26 -0.76 1.16
C GLY A 155 30.15 0.12 0.57
N ILE A 156 29.59 -0.29 -0.58
CA ILE A 156 28.35 0.27 -1.12
C ILE A 156 27.20 -0.63 -0.71
N ASP A 157 26.23 -0.05 -0.02
CA ASP A 157 24.98 -0.73 0.26
C ASP A 157 24.10 -0.74 -0.99
N VAL A 158 23.42 -1.85 -1.24
CA VAL A 158 22.53 -2.00 -2.40
C VAL A 158 21.09 -2.24 -1.95
N ILE A 159 20.16 -1.51 -2.55
CA ILE A 159 18.72 -1.77 -2.49
C ILE A 159 18.25 -2.10 -3.90
N ILE A 160 17.50 -3.18 -4.05
CA ILE A 160 16.94 -3.59 -5.35
C ILE A 160 15.45 -3.28 -5.37
N THR A 161 14.99 -2.59 -6.41
CA THR A 161 13.57 -2.51 -6.77
C THR A 161 13.38 -3.07 -8.17
N ASP A 162 12.65 -4.19 -8.26
CA ASP A 162 12.52 -4.95 -9.49
C ASP A 162 11.17 -5.68 -9.54
N HIS A 163 10.83 -6.24 -10.69
CA HIS A 163 9.60 -6.96 -10.95
C HIS A 163 9.78 -8.15 -11.94
N HIS A 164 11.02 -8.37 -12.40
CA HIS A 164 11.37 -9.52 -13.24
C HIS A 164 11.23 -10.84 -12.47
N GLU A 165 11.22 -11.97 -13.18
CA GLU A 165 11.21 -13.28 -12.51
C GLU A 165 12.52 -13.50 -11.73
N PRO A 166 12.47 -13.70 -10.41
CA PRO A 166 13.68 -13.92 -9.63
C PRO A 166 14.35 -15.24 -10.03
N PRO A 167 15.69 -15.28 -10.16
CA PRO A 167 16.42 -16.54 -10.31
C PRO A 167 16.36 -17.38 -9.03
N GLU A 168 16.81 -18.64 -9.10
CA GLU A 168 16.89 -19.53 -7.93
C GLU A 168 17.77 -18.94 -6.82
N GLU A 169 18.88 -18.30 -7.20
CA GLU A 169 19.77 -17.59 -6.29
C GLU A 169 19.66 -16.08 -6.49
N ILE A 170 18.99 -15.40 -5.58
CA ILE A 170 18.84 -13.94 -5.60
C ILE A 170 20.04 -13.22 -4.94
N PRO A 171 20.29 -11.94 -5.25
CA PRO A 171 21.35 -11.14 -4.65
C PRO A 171 21.21 -10.97 -3.13
N ASN A 172 22.33 -10.70 -2.45
CA ASN A 172 22.39 -10.43 -1.01
C ASN A 172 22.42 -8.92 -0.74
N ALA A 173 21.39 -8.21 -1.22
CA ALA A 173 21.22 -6.77 -1.01
C ALA A 173 20.77 -6.46 0.42
N ILE A 174 20.87 -5.19 0.85
CA ILE A 174 20.31 -4.76 2.15
C ILE A 174 18.79 -4.93 2.19
N ALA A 175 18.15 -4.68 1.06
CA ALA A 175 16.72 -4.83 0.87
C ALA A 175 16.43 -5.17 -0.59
N ILE A 176 15.49 -6.09 -0.80
CA ILE A 176 14.94 -6.41 -2.12
C ILE A 176 13.44 -6.16 -2.08
N ILE A 177 12.98 -5.27 -2.95
CA ILE A 177 11.56 -4.98 -3.14
C ILE A 177 11.18 -5.51 -4.52
N ASP A 178 10.64 -6.73 -4.54
CA ASP A 178 10.16 -7.38 -5.76
C ASP A 178 8.96 -8.27 -5.41
N PRO A 179 7.78 -8.05 -6.02
CA PRO A 179 6.55 -8.74 -5.61
C PRO A 179 6.53 -10.22 -6.04
N LYS A 180 7.49 -10.67 -6.83
CA LYS A 180 7.63 -12.05 -7.30
C LYS A 180 8.63 -12.86 -6.49
N CYS A 181 9.38 -12.24 -5.59
CA CYS A 181 10.27 -12.93 -4.66
C CYS A 181 9.55 -14.03 -3.86
N GLN A 182 10.29 -15.10 -3.57
CA GLN A 182 9.78 -16.21 -2.78
C GLN A 182 9.39 -15.72 -1.37
N ASN A 183 8.22 -16.16 -0.88
CA ASN A 183 7.66 -15.77 0.41
C ASN A 183 7.34 -14.27 0.56
N GLU A 184 7.28 -13.51 -0.53
CA GLU A 184 6.80 -12.13 -0.50
C GLU A 184 5.31 -12.08 -0.10
N LYS A 185 4.98 -11.19 0.84
CA LYS A 185 3.63 -11.00 1.38
C LYS A 185 2.84 -9.96 0.59
N TYR A 186 3.50 -9.19 -0.27
CA TYR A 186 2.84 -8.21 -1.12
C TYR A 186 1.82 -8.89 -2.04
N PRO A 187 0.54 -8.47 -2.02
CA PRO A 187 -0.56 -9.27 -2.59
C PRO A 187 -0.67 -9.18 -4.13
N PHE A 188 0.07 -8.29 -4.78
CA PHE A 188 -0.06 -8.04 -6.22
C PHE A 188 1.28 -8.18 -6.94
N LYS A 189 1.39 -9.25 -7.76
CA LYS A 189 2.64 -9.68 -8.42
C LYS A 189 2.93 -9.03 -9.77
N GLU A 190 1.95 -8.36 -10.36
CA GLU A 190 2.00 -7.88 -11.73
C GLU A 190 2.44 -6.41 -11.82
N LEU A 191 3.02 -5.84 -10.76
CA LEU A 191 3.55 -4.47 -10.83
C LEU A 191 4.63 -4.39 -11.92
N ALA A 192 4.63 -3.28 -12.65
CA ALA A 192 5.77 -2.84 -13.44
C ALA A 192 6.89 -2.31 -12.51
N GLY A 193 8.13 -2.18 -12.98
CA GLY A 193 9.24 -1.62 -12.22
C GLY A 193 8.91 -0.25 -11.62
N CYS A 194 8.30 0.64 -12.38
CA CYS A 194 7.87 1.96 -11.90
C CYS A 194 6.78 1.87 -10.81
N GLY A 195 5.97 0.81 -10.83
CA GLY A 195 4.98 0.52 -9.80
C GLY A 195 5.64 0.13 -8.48
N VAL A 196 6.70 -0.68 -8.53
CA VAL A 196 7.50 -1.09 -7.37
C VAL A 196 8.24 0.11 -6.78
N VAL A 197 8.88 0.92 -7.63
CA VAL A 197 9.56 2.17 -7.24
C VAL A 197 8.59 3.15 -6.60
N PHE A 198 7.41 3.34 -7.20
CA PHE A 198 6.37 4.17 -6.63
C PHE A 198 5.96 3.72 -5.23
N LYS A 199 5.92 2.41 -4.97
CA LYS A 199 5.61 1.88 -3.64
C LYS A 199 6.71 2.21 -2.63
N LEU A 200 7.98 2.04 -3.00
CA LEU A 200 9.10 2.42 -2.16
C LEU A 200 9.07 3.91 -1.80
N PHE A 201 8.94 4.79 -2.79
CA PHE A 201 8.98 6.23 -2.55
C PHE A 201 7.69 6.76 -1.89
N ARG A 202 6.54 6.11 -2.06
CA ARG A 202 5.36 6.34 -1.22
C ARG A 202 5.61 5.96 0.24
N ALA A 203 6.32 4.86 0.50
CA ALA A 203 6.70 4.47 1.86
C ALA A 203 7.69 5.47 2.49
N ILE A 204 8.63 6.00 1.71
CA ILE A 204 9.52 7.08 2.14
C ILE A 204 8.71 8.34 2.46
N ALA A 205 7.73 8.70 1.64
CA ALA A 205 6.84 9.83 1.91
C ALA A 205 6.06 9.64 3.23
N PHE A 206 5.54 8.43 3.48
CA PHE A 206 4.89 8.07 4.75
C PHE A 206 5.86 8.13 5.94
N SER A 207 7.14 7.83 5.72
CA SER A 207 8.11 7.77 6.80
C SER A 207 8.29 9.10 7.55
N TYR A 208 7.97 10.22 6.91
CA TYR A 208 7.99 11.55 7.54
C TYR A 208 6.74 11.86 8.40
N SER A 209 5.76 10.95 8.46
CA SER A 209 4.60 11.07 9.34
C SER A 209 4.93 10.75 10.79
N GLU A 210 4.05 11.16 11.70
CA GLU A 210 4.13 10.84 13.14
C GLU A 210 3.92 9.34 13.44
N TYR A 211 3.40 8.57 12.48
CA TYR A 211 3.03 7.15 12.64
C TYR A 211 4.14 6.17 12.23
N TYR A 212 5.17 6.64 11.53
CA TYR A 212 6.23 5.75 11.04
C TYR A 212 7.01 5.11 12.20
N ASN A 213 7.23 3.79 12.12
CA ASN A 213 7.91 2.99 13.14
C ASN A 213 7.30 3.10 14.55
N LYS A 214 6.02 3.51 14.65
CA LYS A 214 5.24 3.45 15.89
C LYS A 214 4.45 2.15 15.95
N ASP A 215 4.48 1.54 17.13
CA ASP A 215 3.57 0.46 17.46
C ASP A 215 2.24 1.08 17.89
N MET A 216 1.16 0.57 17.31
CA MET A 216 -0.19 1.06 17.58
C MET A 216 -1.09 -0.14 17.86
N VAL A 217 -2.02 0.01 18.78
CA VAL A 217 -3.02 -1.00 19.11
C VAL A 217 -4.40 -0.44 18.78
N ILE A 218 -5.03 -1.03 17.78
CA ILE A 218 -6.44 -0.79 17.48
C ILE A 218 -7.24 -1.74 18.37
N PHE A 219 -8.24 -1.25 19.08
CA PHE A 219 -9.07 -2.10 19.91
C PHE A 219 -10.52 -1.65 19.93
N ASP A 220 -11.37 -2.56 20.37
CA ASP A 220 -12.80 -2.39 20.58
C ASP A 220 -13.23 -3.29 21.76
N VAL A 221 -14.35 -2.95 22.41
CA VAL A 221 -14.93 -3.76 23.50
C VAL A 221 -16.42 -4.00 23.31
N GLU A 222 -16.85 -5.24 23.55
CA GLU A 222 -18.28 -5.54 23.71
C GLU A 222 -18.63 -5.56 25.19
N THR A 223 -19.83 -5.09 25.53
CA THR A 223 -20.23 -4.81 26.92
C THR A 223 -21.66 -5.27 27.20
N THR A 224 -22.03 -5.41 28.48
CA THR A 224 -23.40 -5.77 28.89
C THR A 224 -24.40 -4.60 28.81
N GLY A 225 -23.93 -3.41 28.46
CA GLY A 225 -24.70 -2.16 28.45
C GLY A 225 -23.79 -0.95 28.23
N LEU A 226 -24.29 0.27 28.44
CA LEU A 226 -23.60 1.49 28.02
C LEU A 226 -22.82 2.22 29.13
N SER A 227 -22.97 1.79 30.39
CA SER A 227 -22.44 2.49 31.56
C SER A 227 -21.25 1.74 32.16
N PRO A 228 -20.02 2.30 32.12
CA PRO A 228 -18.83 1.62 32.65
C PRO A 228 -18.85 1.42 34.17
N ILE A 229 -19.80 2.06 34.87
CA ILE A 229 -19.99 1.93 36.32
C ILE A 229 -20.85 0.70 36.66
N THR A 230 -21.87 0.43 35.85
CA THR A 230 -22.90 -0.60 36.13
C THR A 230 -22.80 -1.80 35.23
N ASP A 231 -22.27 -1.63 34.03
CA ASP A 231 -22.12 -2.65 33.00
C ASP A 231 -20.68 -3.16 32.94
N GLU A 232 -20.50 -4.30 32.29
CA GLU A 232 -19.23 -5.03 32.28
C GLU A 232 -18.78 -5.34 30.86
N ILE A 233 -17.47 -5.40 30.65
CA ILE A 233 -16.88 -5.90 29.40
C ILE A 233 -17.17 -7.40 29.29
N VAL A 234 -17.59 -7.85 28.11
CA VAL A 234 -17.81 -9.26 27.76
C VAL A 234 -16.89 -9.75 26.64
N GLU A 235 -16.24 -8.85 25.90
CA GLU A 235 -15.18 -9.18 24.94
C GLU A 235 -14.21 -8.01 24.80
N ILE A 236 -12.92 -8.31 24.65
CA ILE A 236 -11.93 -7.36 24.15
C ILE A 236 -11.33 -7.94 22.87
N GLY A 237 -11.30 -7.12 21.82
CA GLY A 237 -10.64 -7.42 20.56
C GLY A 237 -9.63 -6.33 20.24
N ALA A 238 -8.42 -6.72 19.88
CA ALA A 238 -7.34 -5.79 19.60
C ALA A 238 -6.35 -6.33 18.56
N ILE A 239 -5.75 -5.39 17.82
CA ILE A 239 -4.80 -5.64 16.74
C ILE A 239 -3.62 -4.71 16.93
N LYS A 240 -2.44 -5.31 17.07
CA LYS A 240 -1.17 -4.56 17.10
C LYS A 240 -0.65 -4.41 15.70
N ILE A 241 -0.40 -3.17 15.30
CA ILE A 241 0.13 -2.81 14.00
C ILE A 241 1.44 -2.04 14.13
N ARG A 242 2.25 -2.11 13.08
CA ARG A 242 3.41 -1.25 12.86
C ARG A 242 3.49 -0.92 11.39
N ASN A 243 3.75 0.34 11.05
CA ASN A 243 3.73 0.82 9.67
C ASN A 243 2.42 0.47 8.93
N LEU A 244 1.31 0.51 9.68
CA LEU A 244 -0.04 0.16 9.22
C LEU A 244 -0.18 -1.29 8.73
N VAL A 245 0.72 -2.19 9.15
CA VAL A 245 0.65 -3.63 8.89
C VAL A 245 0.45 -4.37 10.20
N GLU A 246 -0.50 -5.29 10.21
CA GLU A 246 -0.77 -6.19 11.33
C GLU A 246 0.45 -7.03 11.73
N LYS A 247 0.71 -7.10 13.03
CA LYS A 247 1.79 -7.89 13.64
C LYS A 247 1.25 -8.96 14.58
N GLU A 248 0.25 -8.62 15.39
CA GLU A 248 -0.29 -9.50 16.41
C GLU A 248 -1.77 -9.20 16.67
N ARG A 249 -2.51 -10.21 17.14
CA ARG A 249 -3.92 -10.10 17.52
C ARG A 249 -4.11 -10.54 18.96
N PHE A 250 -5.03 -9.87 19.64
CA PHE A 250 -5.52 -10.23 20.95
C PHE A 250 -7.05 -10.28 20.89
N SER A 251 -7.66 -11.39 21.28
CA SER A 251 -9.12 -11.47 21.38
C SER A 251 -9.49 -12.45 22.48
N THR A 252 -10.38 -12.03 23.37
CA THR A 252 -10.85 -12.88 24.45
C THR A 252 -12.22 -12.46 24.94
N LEU A 253 -13.07 -13.45 25.21
CA LEU A 253 -14.31 -13.23 25.96
C LEU A 253 -13.97 -12.99 27.43
N VAL A 254 -14.87 -12.30 28.11
CA VAL A 254 -14.78 -11.98 29.54
C VAL A 254 -16.03 -12.52 30.22
N LYS A 255 -15.86 -13.11 31.40
CA LYS A 255 -17.00 -13.58 32.20
C LYS A 255 -17.62 -12.43 32.99
N PRO A 256 -18.86 -12.00 32.69
CA PRO A 256 -19.54 -10.98 33.49
C PRO A 256 -20.06 -11.58 34.80
N ARG A 257 -20.26 -10.74 35.82
CA ARG A 257 -20.87 -11.13 37.10
C ARG A 257 -22.39 -11.23 37.00
N PHE A 258 -22.99 -10.40 36.14
CA PHE A 258 -24.43 -10.41 35.89
C PHE A 258 -24.75 -10.96 34.50
N PRO A 259 -25.96 -11.55 34.31
CA PRO A 259 -26.35 -12.05 33.01
C PRO A 259 -26.38 -10.95 31.95
N ILE A 260 -25.86 -11.25 30.76
CA ILE A 260 -25.93 -10.38 29.58
C ILE A 260 -27.41 -10.20 29.19
N PRO A 261 -27.92 -8.95 29.10
CA PRO A 261 -29.29 -8.69 28.69
C PRO A 261 -29.58 -9.14 27.24
N GLN A 262 -30.76 -9.70 26.99
CA GLN A 262 -31.12 -10.24 25.67
C GLN A 262 -31.07 -9.19 24.54
N ASN A 263 -31.42 -7.94 24.83
CA ASN A 263 -31.34 -6.85 23.86
C ASN A 263 -29.90 -6.50 23.47
N VAL A 264 -28.92 -6.78 24.33
CA VAL A 264 -27.48 -6.54 24.08
C VAL A 264 -26.87 -7.73 23.36
N THR A 265 -27.23 -8.96 23.77
CA THR A 265 -26.94 -10.18 22.99
C THR A 265 -27.47 -10.09 21.56
N ALA A 266 -28.62 -9.43 21.33
CA ALA A 266 -29.16 -9.24 19.98
C ALA A 266 -28.29 -8.32 19.09
N ILE A 267 -27.39 -7.51 19.68
CA ILE A 267 -26.47 -6.61 18.97
C ILE A 267 -25.19 -7.38 18.62
N HIS A 268 -24.43 -7.83 19.62
CA HIS A 268 -23.09 -8.41 19.44
C HIS A 268 -23.09 -9.95 19.35
N GLY A 269 -24.22 -10.60 19.60
CA GLY A 269 -24.37 -12.06 19.46
C GLY A 269 -23.67 -12.91 20.52
N ILE A 270 -23.12 -12.31 21.58
CA ILE A 270 -22.46 -13.03 22.69
C ILE A 270 -23.51 -13.39 23.74
N THR A 271 -23.57 -14.67 24.05
CA THR A 271 -24.51 -15.24 25.02
C THR A 271 -23.85 -15.49 26.37
N ASN A 272 -24.67 -15.67 27.41
CA ASN A 272 -24.19 -16.08 28.72
C ASN A 272 -23.44 -17.42 28.71
N GLU A 273 -23.78 -18.33 27.79
CA GLU A 273 -23.09 -19.63 27.68
C GLU A 273 -21.70 -19.47 27.06
N ASP A 274 -21.53 -18.55 26.09
CA ASP A 274 -20.22 -18.25 25.48
C ASP A 274 -19.22 -17.75 26.54
N CYS A 275 -19.69 -16.92 27.49
CA CYS A 275 -18.86 -16.33 28.56
C CYS A 275 -18.70 -17.22 29.80
N LYS A 276 -19.36 -18.37 29.90
CA LYS A 276 -19.45 -19.17 31.14
C LYS A 276 -18.10 -19.61 31.69
N ASN A 277 -17.20 -20.01 30.79
CA ASN A 277 -15.84 -20.47 31.07
C ASN A 277 -14.78 -19.42 30.69
N ALA A 278 -15.19 -18.20 30.35
CA ALA A 278 -14.27 -17.12 30.04
C ALA A 278 -13.52 -16.66 31.32
N PRO A 279 -12.31 -16.10 31.16
CA PRO A 279 -11.55 -15.52 32.28
C PRO A 279 -12.24 -14.31 32.91
N ASP A 280 -11.83 -13.98 34.15
CA ASP A 280 -12.25 -12.74 34.82
C ASP A 280 -11.61 -11.51 34.14
N ILE A 281 -12.31 -10.38 34.18
CA ILE A 281 -11.84 -9.14 33.60
C ILE A 281 -10.46 -8.71 34.12
N SER A 282 -10.11 -9.02 35.37
CA SER A 282 -8.82 -8.66 35.97
C SER A 282 -7.66 -9.39 35.28
N GLU A 283 -7.85 -10.66 34.93
CA GLU A 283 -6.85 -11.43 34.18
C GLU A 283 -6.75 -10.93 32.73
N VAL A 284 -7.90 -10.68 32.10
CA VAL A 284 -7.95 -10.23 30.71
C VAL A 284 -7.31 -8.86 30.53
N ILE A 285 -7.61 -7.91 31.42
CA ILE A 285 -7.09 -6.55 31.31
C ILE A 285 -5.57 -6.50 31.54
N GLU A 286 -5.02 -7.34 32.44
CA GLU A 286 -3.57 -7.48 32.58
C GLU A 286 -2.92 -7.91 31.27
N LYS A 287 -3.44 -8.97 30.65
CA LYS A 287 -2.94 -9.48 29.36
C LYS A 287 -3.08 -8.45 28.23
N PHE A 288 -4.21 -7.74 28.16
CA PHE A 288 -4.43 -6.69 27.17
C PHE A 288 -3.44 -5.54 27.34
N LEU A 289 -3.17 -5.10 28.57
CA LEU A 289 -2.22 -4.03 28.85
C LEU A 289 -0.78 -4.45 28.59
N ASP A 290 -0.43 -5.73 28.81
CA ASP A 290 0.90 -6.27 28.47
C ASP A 290 1.09 -6.40 26.96
N PHE A 291 0.07 -6.89 26.23
CA PHE A 291 0.03 -6.89 24.78
C PHE A 291 0.22 -5.48 24.19
N SER A 292 -0.44 -4.51 24.83
CA SER A 292 -0.44 -3.11 24.45
C SER A 292 0.91 -2.42 24.67
N GLY A 293 1.53 -2.61 25.83
CA GLY A 293 2.72 -1.86 26.23
C GLY A 293 2.50 -0.34 26.11
N ASP A 294 3.49 0.36 25.56
CA ASP A 294 3.44 1.82 25.35
C ASP A 294 2.90 2.21 23.95
N SER A 295 2.20 1.30 23.26
CA SER A 295 1.68 1.55 21.91
C SER A 295 0.67 2.70 21.89
N ILE A 296 0.53 3.39 20.75
CA ILE A 296 -0.55 4.36 20.55
C ILE A 296 -1.88 3.61 20.43
N PHE A 297 -2.89 4.01 21.18
CA PHE A 297 -4.22 3.43 21.14
C PHE A 297 -5.06 4.05 20.03
N ILE A 298 -5.81 3.21 19.33
CA ILE A 298 -6.69 3.63 18.25
C ILE A 298 -8.05 2.96 18.48
N ALA A 299 -9.11 3.74 18.51
CA ALA A 299 -10.48 3.24 18.61
C ALA A 299 -11.42 4.12 17.79
N HIS A 300 -12.63 3.63 17.54
CA HIS A 300 -13.69 4.40 16.90
C HIS A 300 -14.68 4.84 17.97
N ASN A 301 -14.78 6.15 18.24
CA ASN A 301 -15.51 6.67 19.40
C ASN A 301 -14.85 6.28 20.74
N SER A 302 -13.54 6.49 20.81
CA SER A 302 -12.65 6.04 21.91
C SER A 302 -13.11 6.40 23.32
N ASP A 303 -13.89 7.47 23.50
CA ASP A 303 -14.38 7.90 24.82
C ASP A 303 -15.23 6.78 25.50
N PHE A 304 -15.94 5.97 24.70
CA PHE A 304 -16.72 4.83 25.20
C PHE A 304 -15.81 3.68 25.67
N ASP A 305 -14.99 3.13 24.77
CA ASP A 305 -14.16 1.96 25.05
C ASP A 305 -13.17 2.24 26.19
N MET A 306 -12.57 3.43 26.18
CA MET A 306 -11.61 3.84 27.20
C MET A 306 -12.25 3.98 28.57
N ALA A 307 -13.52 4.32 28.68
CA ALA A 307 -14.18 4.41 29.98
C ALA A 307 -14.26 3.02 30.64
N PHE A 308 -14.64 1.99 29.87
CA PHE A 308 -14.66 0.60 30.33
C PHE A 308 -13.27 0.07 30.63
N ILE A 309 -12.30 0.30 29.73
CA ILE A 309 -10.92 -0.13 29.86
C ILE A 309 -10.24 0.52 31.08
N ASN A 310 -10.48 1.81 31.36
CA ASN A 310 -9.96 2.48 32.57
C ASN A 310 -10.57 1.90 33.85
N CYS A 311 -11.88 1.62 33.87
CA CYS A 311 -12.54 0.95 35.00
C CYS A 311 -11.96 -0.46 35.24
N ALA A 312 -11.69 -1.22 34.18
CA ALA A 312 -11.05 -2.53 34.28
C ALA A 312 -9.60 -2.41 34.79
N ALA A 313 -8.81 -1.48 34.24
CA ALA A 313 -7.42 -1.27 34.64
C ALA A 313 -7.28 -0.84 36.11
N ALA A 314 -8.24 -0.06 36.62
CA ALA A 314 -8.29 0.34 38.02
C ALA A 314 -8.43 -0.87 38.99
N LYS A 315 -9.13 -1.94 38.58
CA LYS A 315 -9.27 -3.17 39.38
C LYS A 315 -7.92 -3.85 39.63
N VAL A 316 -7.00 -3.76 38.67
CA VAL A 316 -5.64 -4.30 38.73
C VAL A 316 -4.60 -3.23 39.09
N LYS A 317 -5.05 -2.05 39.55
CA LYS A 317 -4.20 -0.92 39.98
C LYS A 317 -3.21 -0.44 38.90
N ARG A 318 -3.55 -0.60 37.62
CA ARG A 318 -2.77 -0.05 36.51
C ARG A 318 -3.39 1.25 36.01
N GLN A 319 -2.54 2.16 35.57
CA GLN A 319 -2.94 3.39 34.90
C GLN A 319 -2.56 3.32 33.43
N ILE A 320 -3.44 3.81 32.56
CA ILE A 320 -3.21 3.87 31.12
C ILE A 320 -2.74 5.28 30.79
N LYS A 321 -1.55 5.37 30.17
CA LYS A 321 -0.92 6.64 29.79
C LYS A 321 -0.69 6.73 28.28
N ASN A 322 -1.13 5.72 27.54
CA ASN A 322 -1.00 5.62 26.11
C ASN A 322 -1.66 6.83 25.44
N GLU A 323 -1.04 7.34 24.38
CA GLU A 323 -1.69 8.29 23.48
C GLU A 323 -2.89 7.63 22.81
N ILE A 324 -3.96 8.38 22.55
CA ILE A 324 -5.21 7.85 22.01
C ILE A 324 -5.60 8.64 20.76
N ILE A 325 -5.85 7.92 19.67
CA ILE A 325 -6.37 8.44 18.43
C ILE A 325 -7.80 7.94 18.25
N ASP A 326 -8.73 8.88 18.10
CA ASP A 326 -10.14 8.58 17.86
C ASP A 326 -10.47 8.72 16.37
N THR A 327 -10.74 7.59 15.71
CA THR A 327 -11.06 7.59 14.27
C THR A 327 -12.41 8.27 13.97
N LEU A 328 -13.35 8.34 14.92
CA LEU A 328 -14.60 9.09 14.73
C LEU A 328 -14.30 10.60 14.63
N LYS A 329 -13.45 11.11 15.53
CA LYS A 329 -13.01 12.52 15.53
C LYS A 329 -12.19 12.83 14.27
N MET A 330 -11.30 11.93 13.86
CA MET A 330 -10.57 12.04 12.59
C MET A 330 -11.52 12.10 11.40
N SER A 331 -12.49 11.19 11.32
CA SER A 331 -13.43 11.10 10.20
C SER A 331 -14.23 12.39 10.02
N ARG A 332 -14.76 12.94 11.11
CA ARG A 332 -15.50 14.23 11.12
C ARG A 332 -14.64 15.41 10.69
N SER A 333 -13.33 15.36 10.96
CA SER A 333 -12.40 16.41 10.54
C SER A 333 -12.00 16.29 9.07
N LEU A 334 -11.88 15.07 8.55
CA LEU A 334 -11.36 14.81 7.20
C LEU A 334 -12.44 14.81 6.13
N PHE A 335 -13.68 14.43 6.47
CA PHE A 335 -14.75 14.19 5.51
C PHE A 335 -16.06 14.88 5.91
N LYS A 336 -16.91 15.12 4.90
CA LYS A 336 -18.26 15.67 5.07
C LYS A 336 -19.30 14.61 4.71
N PHE A 337 -19.32 13.50 5.44
CA PHE A 337 -20.28 12.42 5.24
C PHE A 337 -21.56 12.66 6.04
N GLU A 338 -22.67 12.04 5.61
CA GLU A 338 -23.93 12.10 6.35
C GLU A 338 -23.84 11.37 7.70
N SER A 339 -23.09 10.26 7.74
CA SER A 339 -22.82 9.50 8.94
C SER A 339 -21.33 9.16 9.04
N HIS A 340 -20.81 9.22 10.26
CA HIS A 340 -19.45 8.83 10.60
C HIS A 340 -19.40 7.60 11.50
N ALA A 341 -20.52 6.90 11.69
CA ALA A 341 -20.53 5.62 12.39
C ALA A 341 -19.67 4.60 11.64
N LEU A 342 -19.08 3.66 12.37
CA LEU A 342 -18.20 2.63 11.82
C LEU A 342 -18.82 1.91 10.61
N SER A 343 -20.09 1.49 10.73
CA SER A 343 -20.84 0.83 9.66
C SER A 343 -21.03 1.71 8.41
N ALA A 344 -21.23 3.02 8.57
CA ALA A 344 -21.32 3.94 7.44
C ALA A 344 -19.97 4.09 6.75
N LEU A 345 -18.88 4.19 7.52
CA LEU A 345 -17.52 4.29 6.99
C LEU A 345 -17.06 3.02 6.27
N ILE A 346 -17.42 1.84 6.79
CA ILE A 346 -17.16 0.55 6.12
C ILE A 346 -17.75 0.58 4.70
N ASN A 347 -19.00 1.06 4.55
CA ASN A 347 -19.66 1.16 3.26
C ASN A 347 -19.02 2.22 2.35
N GLU A 348 -18.71 3.41 2.87
CA GLU A 348 -18.13 4.51 2.10
C GLU A 348 -16.75 4.15 1.52
N PHE A 349 -15.93 3.47 2.32
CA PHE A 349 -14.58 3.03 1.93
C PHE A 349 -14.53 1.63 1.31
N ASP A 350 -15.67 0.98 1.08
CA ASP A 350 -15.76 -0.35 0.48
C ASP A 350 -14.91 -1.40 1.22
N ILE A 351 -14.92 -1.39 2.55
CA ILE A 351 -14.09 -2.25 3.41
C ILE A 351 -14.76 -3.62 3.61
N GLU A 352 -13.96 -4.69 3.49
CA GLU A 352 -14.41 -6.03 3.88
C GLU A 352 -14.22 -6.24 5.38
N THR A 353 -15.28 -6.69 6.05
CA THR A 353 -15.26 -7.13 7.44
C THR A 353 -15.95 -8.48 7.54
N GLU A 354 -15.56 -9.29 8.51
CA GLU A 354 -16.39 -10.44 8.91
C GLU A 354 -17.61 -9.94 9.71
N LYS A 355 -18.39 -10.85 10.34
CA LYS A 355 -19.61 -10.51 11.10
C LYS A 355 -19.42 -9.22 11.91
N HIS A 356 -20.34 -8.27 11.72
CA HIS A 356 -20.40 -7.01 12.47
C HIS A 356 -20.76 -7.27 13.95
N HIS A 357 -20.29 -6.41 14.86
CA HIS A 357 -20.54 -6.46 16.30
C HIS A 357 -19.83 -7.61 17.03
N ARG A 358 -18.54 -7.75 16.72
CA ARG A 358 -17.58 -8.53 17.50
C ARG A 358 -16.36 -7.66 17.65
N ALA A 359 -15.80 -7.58 18.86
CA ALA A 359 -14.76 -6.61 19.16
C ALA A 359 -13.56 -6.71 18.20
N LEU A 360 -13.10 -7.93 17.88
CA LEU A 360 -11.97 -8.10 16.95
C LEU A 360 -12.32 -7.67 15.52
N SER A 361 -13.54 -7.95 15.06
CA SER A 361 -14.02 -7.57 13.71
C SER A 361 -14.13 -6.05 13.56
N ASP A 362 -14.62 -5.38 14.60
CA ASP A 362 -14.75 -3.91 14.60
C ASP A 362 -13.39 -3.22 14.78
N ALA A 363 -12.45 -3.82 15.52
CA ALA A 363 -11.05 -3.40 15.53
C ALA A 363 -10.37 -3.54 14.16
N GLU A 364 -10.62 -4.63 13.41
CA GLU A 364 -10.12 -4.78 12.03
C GLU A 364 -10.69 -3.71 11.09
N ALA A 365 -11.99 -3.46 11.19
CA ALA A 365 -12.66 -2.44 10.39
C ALA A 365 -12.04 -1.06 10.67
N THR A 366 -11.85 -0.74 11.97
CA THR A 366 -11.23 0.49 12.43
C THR A 366 -9.79 0.62 11.93
N MET A 367 -9.00 -0.47 11.94
CA MET A 367 -7.65 -0.49 11.36
C MET A 367 -7.66 -0.13 9.87
N LYS A 368 -8.53 -0.78 9.07
CA LYS A 368 -8.62 -0.54 7.62
C LYS A 368 -9.06 0.89 7.32
N ILE A 369 -10.00 1.44 8.10
CA ILE A 369 -10.43 2.84 8.02
C ILE A 369 -9.28 3.79 8.37
N PHE A 370 -8.59 3.53 9.48
CA PHE A 370 -7.46 4.33 9.92
C PHE A 370 -6.38 4.41 8.84
N GLU A 371 -6.05 3.29 8.19
CA GLU A 371 -5.12 3.27 7.05
C GLU A 371 -5.56 4.22 5.92
N ARG A 372 -6.87 4.28 5.60
CA ARG A 372 -7.42 5.22 4.61
C ARG A 372 -7.35 6.67 5.06
N PHE A 373 -7.58 6.93 6.34
CA PHE A 373 -7.50 8.27 6.89
C PHE A 373 -6.07 8.80 6.87
N VAL A 374 -5.10 7.97 7.23
CA VAL A 374 -3.68 8.31 7.15
C VAL A 374 -3.29 8.66 5.72
N LEU A 375 -3.75 7.91 4.71
CA LEU A 375 -3.49 8.24 3.30
C LEU A 375 -4.01 9.64 2.90
N VAL A 376 -5.13 10.08 3.47
CA VAL A 376 -5.73 11.39 3.17
C VAL A 376 -5.12 12.51 4.03
N LYS A 377 -4.80 12.23 5.30
CA LYS A 377 -4.23 13.18 6.26
C LYS A 377 -2.78 13.52 5.92
N GLU A 378 -1.99 12.53 5.49
CA GLU A 378 -0.55 12.68 5.27
C GLU A 378 -0.23 13.40 3.98
N LYS A 379 -0.08 14.73 4.08
CA LYS A 379 0.18 15.63 2.96
C LYS A 379 1.34 15.18 2.09
N LYS A 380 2.48 14.77 2.66
CA LYS A 380 3.64 14.32 1.86
C LYS A 380 3.34 13.11 0.98
N GLN A 381 2.54 12.16 1.46
CA GLN A 381 2.11 11.04 0.63
C GLN A 381 1.16 11.50 -0.47
N LYS A 382 0.21 12.38 -0.14
CA LYS A 382 -0.73 12.92 -1.11
C LYS A 382 0.00 13.67 -2.22
N ASP A 383 0.88 14.60 -1.86
CA ASP A 383 1.69 15.38 -2.79
C ASP A 383 2.54 14.44 -3.66
N PHE A 384 3.20 13.44 -3.08
CA PHE A 384 3.95 12.43 -3.85
C PHE A 384 3.07 11.68 -4.86
N ILE A 385 1.87 11.26 -4.47
CA ILE A 385 0.94 10.60 -5.40
C ILE A 385 0.56 11.58 -6.52
N GLU A 386 0.20 12.81 -6.20
CA GLU A 386 -0.21 13.86 -7.16
C GLU A 386 0.91 14.25 -8.13
N ASP A 387 2.17 14.20 -7.69
CA ASP A 387 3.31 14.64 -8.48
C ASP A 387 3.91 13.55 -9.37
N TYR A 388 3.72 12.27 -9.03
CA TYR A 388 4.45 11.16 -9.66
C TYR A 388 3.57 10.08 -10.31
N LEU A 389 2.28 9.97 -9.98
CA LEU A 389 1.44 8.87 -10.48
C LEU A 389 1.29 8.83 -12.02
N TYR A 390 1.46 9.96 -12.71
CA TYR A 390 1.44 9.99 -14.18
C TYR A 390 2.65 9.27 -14.82
N LEU A 391 3.81 9.27 -14.16
CA LEU A 391 4.99 8.53 -14.61
C LEU A 391 4.76 7.03 -14.43
N VAL A 392 4.18 6.64 -13.29
CA VAL A 392 3.82 5.24 -13.02
C VAL A 392 2.86 4.71 -14.09
N ALA A 393 1.83 5.50 -14.46
CA ALA A 393 0.93 5.11 -15.54
C ALA A 393 1.65 4.91 -16.87
N LEU A 394 2.61 5.78 -17.20
CA LEU A 394 3.37 5.69 -18.45
C LEU A 394 4.26 4.43 -18.49
N GLY A 395 5.03 4.17 -17.43
CA GLY A 395 5.86 2.96 -17.30
C GLY A 395 5.02 1.68 -17.31
N THR A 396 3.94 1.63 -16.52
CA THR A 396 3.00 0.50 -16.48
C THR A 396 2.40 0.18 -17.85
N ILE A 397 2.09 1.20 -18.68
CA ILE A 397 1.61 0.98 -20.05
C ILE A 397 2.74 0.50 -20.96
N ALA A 398 3.95 1.01 -20.77
CA ALA A 398 5.09 0.67 -21.59
C ALA A 398 5.58 -0.77 -21.40
N ASP A 399 5.49 -1.26 -20.18
CA ASP A 399 5.90 -2.60 -19.78
C ASP A 399 4.84 -3.70 -20.10
N ILE A 400 3.66 -3.30 -20.59
CA ILE A 400 2.61 -4.21 -21.09
C ILE A 400 2.10 -5.16 -19.98
N VAL A 401 2.24 -4.78 -18.70
CA VAL A 401 1.68 -5.54 -17.58
C VAL A 401 0.14 -5.53 -17.57
N PRO A 402 -0.49 -6.56 -16.98
CA PRO A 402 -1.94 -6.61 -16.84
C PRO A 402 -2.53 -5.36 -16.14
N LEU A 403 -3.47 -4.68 -16.81
CA LEU A 403 -4.20 -3.53 -16.26
C LEU A 403 -5.37 -3.95 -15.35
N ILE A 404 -5.02 -4.67 -14.29
CA ILE A 404 -5.90 -5.11 -13.19
C ILE A 404 -5.37 -4.54 -11.87
N SER A 405 -6.17 -4.64 -10.80
CA SER A 405 -5.75 -4.24 -9.45
C SER A 405 -5.07 -2.86 -9.41
N GLU A 406 -3.85 -2.77 -8.88
CA GLU A 406 -3.11 -1.52 -8.71
C GLU A 406 -2.65 -0.89 -10.02
N ASN A 407 -2.17 -1.67 -10.98
CA ASN A 407 -1.83 -1.16 -12.31
C ASN A 407 -3.01 -0.43 -12.95
N ARG A 408 -4.22 -0.93 -12.72
CA ARG A 408 -5.44 -0.28 -13.19
C ARG A 408 -5.71 1.04 -12.47
N ILE A 409 -5.48 1.11 -11.16
CA ILE A 409 -5.57 2.36 -10.39
C ILE A 409 -4.55 3.36 -10.93
N PHE A 410 -3.29 2.94 -11.07
CA PHE A 410 -2.20 3.77 -11.59
C PHE A 410 -2.54 4.33 -12.96
N VAL A 411 -2.91 3.48 -13.92
CA VAL A 411 -3.24 3.93 -15.27
C VAL A 411 -4.49 4.81 -15.28
N LYS A 412 -5.56 4.48 -14.56
CA LYS A 412 -6.79 5.30 -14.59
C LYS A 412 -6.55 6.72 -14.10
N TYR A 413 -5.91 6.86 -12.94
CA TYR A 413 -5.67 8.18 -12.33
C TYR A 413 -4.47 8.88 -12.95
N GLY A 414 -3.37 8.16 -13.17
CA GLY A 414 -2.16 8.69 -13.77
C GLY A 414 -2.36 9.20 -15.19
N LEU A 415 -3.24 8.59 -16.01
CA LEU A 415 -3.58 9.17 -17.32
C LEU A 415 -4.34 10.49 -17.21
N GLN A 416 -5.30 10.59 -16.28
CA GLN A 416 -5.97 11.86 -16.03
C GLN A 416 -4.96 12.94 -15.62
N MET A 417 -4.00 12.59 -14.78
CA MET A 417 -2.95 13.49 -14.31
C MET A 417 -1.95 13.84 -15.41
N PHE A 418 -1.56 12.88 -16.25
CA PHE A 418 -0.71 13.10 -17.41
C PHE A 418 -1.35 14.14 -18.33
N TYR A 419 -2.63 13.95 -18.68
CA TYR A 419 -3.34 14.85 -19.58
C TYR A 419 -3.49 16.26 -18.99
N ASN A 420 -3.70 16.38 -17.67
CA ASN A 420 -3.89 17.67 -16.99
C ASN A 420 -2.60 18.33 -16.47
N SER A 421 -1.45 17.64 -16.58
CA SER A 421 -0.15 18.14 -16.11
C SER A 421 0.19 19.52 -16.68
N LYS A 422 1.01 20.30 -15.98
CA LYS A 422 1.54 21.58 -16.50
C LYS A 422 3.03 21.53 -16.80
N LYS A 423 3.65 20.37 -16.58
CA LYS A 423 5.08 20.16 -16.82
C LYS A 423 5.39 20.37 -18.31
N PRO A 424 6.33 21.28 -18.65
CA PRO A 424 6.72 21.57 -20.03
C PRO A 424 6.94 20.33 -20.88
N GLY A 425 7.68 19.34 -20.40
CA GLY A 425 7.95 18.13 -21.17
C GLY A 425 6.70 17.33 -21.51
N ILE A 426 5.77 17.23 -20.56
CA ILE A 426 4.47 16.57 -20.78
C ILE A 426 3.58 17.35 -21.74
N ARG A 427 3.58 18.69 -21.67
CA ARG A 427 2.87 19.53 -22.64
C ARG A 427 3.43 19.36 -24.04
N THR A 428 4.76 19.42 -24.18
CA THR A 428 5.44 19.19 -25.46
C THR A 428 5.08 17.84 -26.07
N ILE A 429 5.03 16.76 -25.27
CA ILE A 429 4.58 15.44 -25.75
C ILE A 429 3.15 15.53 -26.29
N LEU A 430 2.21 16.04 -25.51
CA LEU A 430 0.79 16.08 -25.91
C LEU A 430 0.57 16.91 -27.17
N ASP A 431 1.25 18.05 -27.28
CA ASP A 431 1.18 18.94 -28.44
C ASP A 431 1.79 18.27 -29.68
N THR A 432 2.95 17.62 -29.54
CA THR A 432 3.65 16.93 -30.65
C THR A 432 2.81 15.81 -31.24
N PHE A 433 2.17 15.00 -30.39
CA PHE A 433 1.32 13.90 -30.85
C PHE A 433 -0.13 14.33 -31.13
N GLN A 434 -0.44 15.62 -30.98
CA GLN A 434 -1.77 16.22 -31.19
C GLN A 434 -2.88 15.42 -30.48
N ILE A 435 -2.64 15.03 -29.22
CA ILE A 435 -3.57 14.15 -28.51
C ILE A 435 -4.68 14.95 -27.85
N ASP A 436 -5.91 14.74 -28.30
CA ASP A 436 -7.10 15.27 -27.64
C ASP A 436 -7.51 14.42 -26.42
N LYS A 437 -8.31 15.02 -25.53
CA LYS A 437 -8.75 14.36 -24.28
C LYS A 437 -9.53 13.06 -24.51
N LYS A 438 -10.33 12.98 -25.58
CA LYS A 438 -11.18 11.82 -25.86
C LYS A 438 -10.36 10.66 -26.42
N SER A 439 -9.28 10.93 -27.13
CA SER A 439 -8.38 9.92 -27.71
C SER A 439 -7.22 9.52 -26.77
N PHE A 440 -7.02 10.23 -25.65
CA PHE A 440 -6.00 9.91 -24.65
C PHE A 440 -6.32 8.63 -23.86
N THR A 441 -5.94 7.49 -24.45
CA THR A 441 -6.18 6.15 -23.92
C THR A 441 -4.86 5.39 -23.77
N ALA A 442 -4.84 4.36 -22.90
CA ALA A 442 -3.67 3.49 -22.74
C ALA A 442 -3.18 2.91 -24.09
N LYS A 443 -4.11 2.53 -24.98
CA LYS A 443 -3.79 2.07 -26.33
C LYS A 443 -3.13 3.16 -27.18
N LYS A 444 -3.63 4.40 -27.15
CA LYS A 444 -3.00 5.48 -27.93
C LYS A 444 -1.57 5.70 -27.45
N ILE A 445 -1.36 5.78 -26.14
CA ILE A 445 -0.06 6.02 -25.51
C ILE A 445 0.93 4.91 -25.84
N SER A 446 0.52 3.64 -25.75
CA SER A 446 1.39 2.50 -26.04
C SER A 446 1.85 2.43 -27.50
N TRP A 447 1.06 2.96 -28.44
CA TRP A 447 1.38 2.96 -29.87
C TRP A 447 2.00 4.27 -30.37
N SER A 448 1.94 5.38 -29.60
CA SER A 448 2.48 6.67 -30.05
C SER A 448 3.60 7.22 -29.16
N ILE A 449 3.36 7.39 -27.86
CA ILE A 449 4.31 8.05 -26.95
C ILE A 449 5.41 7.08 -26.54
N VAL A 450 5.03 5.88 -26.07
CA VAL A 450 5.98 4.87 -25.57
C VAL A 450 7.05 4.51 -26.59
N PRO A 451 6.74 4.24 -27.89
CA PRO A 451 7.76 3.88 -28.87
C PRO A 451 8.79 4.99 -29.08
N VAL A 452 8.37 6.26 -29.04
CA VAL A 452 9.29 7.40 -29.24
C VAL A 452 10.23 7.58 -28.05
N LEU A 453 9.72 7.42 -26.83
CA LEU A 453 10.58 7.48 -25.64
C LEU A 453 11.56 6.29 -25.59
N ASN A 454 11.10 5.08 -25.90
CA ASN A 454 11.93 3.89 -26.02
C ASN A 454 12.98 4.01 -27.13
N ALA A 455 12.68 4.74 -28.21
CA ALA A 455 13.64 4.98 -29.29
C ALA A 455 14.89 5.72 -28.80
N ALA A 456 14.77 6.60 -27.79
CA ALA A 456 15.91 7.28 -27.21
C ALA A 456 16.89 6.29 -26.56
N GLY A 457 16.39 5.35 -25.74
CA GLY A 457 17.20 4.29 -25.14
C GLY A 457 17.81 3.34 -26.19
N ARG A 458 17.03 2.96 -27.20
CA ARG A 458 17.49 2.09 -28.31
C ARG A 458 18.57 2.75 -29.19
N CYS A 459 18.64 4.08 -29.20
CA CYS A 459 19.63 4.86 -29.94
C CYS A 459 20.79 5.37 -29.07
N GLY A 460 20.94 4.87 -27.83
CA GLY A 460 22.03 5.28 -26.92
C GLY A 460 21.91 6.73 -26.42
N LYS A 461 20.72 7.33 -26.47
CA LYS A 461 20.44 8.72 -26.07
C LYS A 461 19.34 8.81 -25.01
N VAL A 462 19.40 7.91 -24.03
CA VAL A 462 18.37 7.75 -23.00
C VAL A 462 18.12 9.03 -22.19
N ASP A 463 19.16 9.84 -22.03
CA ASP A 463 19.14 11.15 -21.39
C ASP A 463 18.09 12.10 -22.00
N LEU A 464 17.81 12.01 -23.30
CA LEU A 464 16.78 12.81 -23.95
C LEU A 464 15.39 12.54 -23.37
N SER A 465 15.04 11.27 -23.16
CA SER A 465 13.74 10.88 -22.61
C SER A 465 13.67 11.16 -21.10
N VAL A 466 14.75 10.92 -20.37
CA VAL A 466 14.83 11.27 -18.94
C VAL A 466 14.61 12.77 -18.74
N ASN A 467 15.38 13.60 -19.44
CA ASN A 467 15.29 15.06 -19.33
C ASN A 467 13.93 15.59 -19.79
N LEU A 468 13.35 15.03 -20.86
CA LEU A 468 12.01 15.38 -21.32
C LEU A 468 10.95 15.10 -20.24
N LEU A 469 11.05 13.98 -19.51
CA LEU A 469 10.08 13.66 -18.47
C LEU A 469 10.34 14.39 -17.14
N MET A 470 11.56 14.88 -16.90
CA MET A 470 11.93 15.67 -15.72
C MET A 470 11.61 17.17 -15.86
N ALA A 471 11.54 17.68 -17.09
CA ALA A 471 11.25 19.10 -17.40
C ALA A 471 9.80 19.48 -17.15
#